data_AF-A0A941VXA1-F1
#
_entry.id   AF-A0A941VXA1-F1
#
_cell.length_a   1.000
_cell.length_b   1.000
_cell.length_c   1.000
_cell.angle_alpha   90.00
_cell.angle_beta   90.00
_cell.angle_gamma   90.00
#
_symmetry.space_group_name_H-M   'P 1'
#
loop_
_entity.id
_entity.type
_entity.pdbx_description
1 polymer ?
#
loop_
_entity_poly.entity_id
_entity_poly.type
_entity_poly.pdbx_seq_one_letter_code
_entity_poly.pdbx_strand_id
1 'polypeptide(L)'
;LGFQSVLGGLAYGAFAGFMVGYLFYDTTHYMTHNVSGKTALGRYQKKRHFRHHYADSEKDYGVSSPLWDAILGTMGRSGRSAA
;
A
#
# COMPACT_ATOMS: atom_id res chain seq x y z
N LEU A 1 11.43 -3.59 -22.56
CA LEU A 1 12.70 -2.89 -22.85
C LEU A 1 13.33 -2.29 -21.58
N GLY A 2 12.62 -1.52 -20.75
CA GLY A 2 13.19 -0.87 -19.55
C GLY A 2 13.92 -1.80 -18.55
N PHE A 3 13.30 -2.91 -18.11
CA PHE A 3 13.95 -3.85 -17.17
C PHE A 3 15.23 -4.47 -17.75
N GLN A 4 15.23 -4.83 -19.04
CA GLN A 4 16.41 -5.38 -19.72
C GLN A 4 17.56 -4.36 -19.76
N SER A 5 17.25 -3.10 -20.05
CA SER A 5 18.25 -2.04 -20.14
C SER A 5 18.91 -1.71 -18.80
N VAL A 6 18.21 -1.88 -17.68
CA VAL A 6 18.71 -1.53 -16.34
C VAL A 6 19.29 -2.74 -15.59
N LEU A 7 18.68 -3.92 -15.74
CA LEU A 7 18.97 -5.10 -14.91
C LEU A 7 19.61 -6.26 -15.69
N GLY A 8 19.78 -6.13 -17.01
CA GLY A 8 20.47 -7.11 -17.87
C GLY A 8 19.90 -8.52 -17.71
N GLY A 9 20.76 -9.49 -17.39
CA GLY A 9 20.36 -10.90 -17.24
C GLY A 9 19.33 -11.17 -16.13
N LEU A 10 19.16 -10.26 -15.16
CA LEU A 10 18.18 -10.41 -14.09
C LEU A 10 16.77 -9.89 -14.48
N ALA A 11 16.65 -9.28 -15.66
CA ALA A 11 15.45 -8.52 -16.04
C ALA A 11 14.16 -9.34 -15.97
N TYR A 12 14.17 -10.59 -16.43
CA TYR A 12 12.95 -11.41 -16.43
C TYR A 12 12.50 -11.78 -15.01
N GLY A 13 13.43 -12.16 -14.13
CA GLY A 13 13.13 -12.45 -12.73
C GLY A 13 12.63 -11.22 -11.98
N ALA A 14 13.31 -10.07 -12.17
CA ALA A 14 12.90 -8.80 -11.59
C ALA A 14 11.54 -8.33 -12.10
N PHE A 15 11.26 -8.49 -13.40
CA PHE A 15 9.97 -8.16 -13.99
C PHE A 15 8.86 -9.06 -13.45
N ALA A 16 9.09 -10.37 -13.36
CA ALA A 16 8.13 -11.30 -12.77
C ALA A 16 7.82 -10.93 -11.30
N GLY A 17 8.85 -10.66 -10.49
CA GLY A 17 8.67 -10.21 -9.11
C GLY A 17 7.91 -8.89 -9.01
N PHE A 18 8.21 -7.92 -9.88
CA PHE A 18 7.50 -6.65 -9.96
C PHE A 18 6.02 -6.86 -10.31
N MET A 19 5.71 -7.71 -11.30
CA MET A 19 4.32 -8.03 -11.67
C MET A 19 3.54 -8.70 -10.55
N VAL A 20 4.14 -9.67 -9.86
CA VAL A 20 3.51 -10.32 -8.69
C VAL A 20 3.26 -9.30 -7.58
N GLY A 21 4.24 -8.43 -7.29
CA GLY A 21 4.10 -7.36 -6.31
C GLY A 21 3.01 -6.36 -6.69
N TYR A 22 2.91 -5.98 -7.96
CA TYR A 22 1.89 -5.09 -8.48
C TYR A 22 0.48 -5.69 -8.34
N LEU A 23 0.31 -6.97 -8.70
CA LEU A 23 -0.97 -7.66 -8.53
C LEU A 23 -1.37 -7.76 -7.06
N PHE A 24 -0.41 -8.01 -6.16
CA PHE A 24 -0.67 -8.02 -4.72
C PHE A 24 -1.11 -6.64 -4.21
N TYR A 25 -0.45 -5.57 -4.67
CA TYR A 25 -0.85 -4.20 -4.37
C TYR A 25 -2.28 -3.92 -4.84
N ASP A 26 -2.59 -4.21 -6.11
CA ASP A 26 -3.89 -3.89 -6.70
C ASP A 26 -5.03 -4.70 -6.08
N THR A 27 -4.78 -5.99 -5.83
CA THR A 27 -5.72 -6.86 -5.09
C THR A 27 -5.96 -6.34 -3.68
N THR A 28 -4.90 -5.94 -2.96
CA THR A 28 -5.04 -5.38 -1.61
C THR A 28 -5.86 -4.10 -1.64
N HIS A 29 -5.62 -3.23 -2.63
CA HIS A 29 -6.39 -2.00 -2.83
C HIS A 29 -7.87 -2.32 -3.05
N TYR A 30 -8.18 -3.23 -3.97
CA TYR A 30 -9.54 -3.69 -4.22
C TYR A 30 -10.20 -4.24 -2.95
N MET A 31 -9.50 -5.06 -2.17
CA MET A 31 -10.01 -5.63 -0.93
C MET A 31 -10.29 -4.54 0.12
N THR A 32 -9.42 -3.53 0.26
CA THR A 32 -9.65 -2.44 1.23
C THR A 32 -10.92 -1.66 0.94
N HIS A 33 -11.28 -1.47 -0.33
CA HIS A 33 -12.53 -0.81 -0.71
C HIS A 33 -13.73 -1.75 -0.60
N ASN A 34 -13.65 -2.94 -1.19
CA ASN A 34 -14.83 -3.76 -1.50
C ASN A 34 -15.09 -4.92 -0.52
N VAL A 35 -14.14 -5.25 0.36
CA VAL A 35 -14.28 -6.36 1.29
C VAL A 35 -14.39 -5.85 2.72
N SER A 36 -15.27 -6.47 3.52
CA SER A 36 -15.34 -6.23 4.96
C SER A 36 -14.09 -6.83 5.62
N GLY A 37 -13.24 -5.99 6.21
CA GLY A 37 -12.00 -6.43 6.87
C GLY A 37 -12.29 -7.38 8.04
N LYS A 38 -12.27 -8.69 7.82
CA LYS A 38 -12.55 -9.70 8.86
C LYS A 38 -11.37 -9.92 9.81
N THR A 39 -10.14 -9.72 9.33
CA THR A 39 -8.92 -9.88 10.12
C THR A 39 -8.48 -8.56 10.75
N ALA A 40 -7.70 -8.61 11.83
CA ALA A 40 -7.16 -7.41 12.46
C ALA A 40 -6.30 -6.59 11.49
N LEU A 41 -5.44 -7.26 10.71
CA LEU A 41 -4.64 -6.63 9.67
C LEU A 41 -5.51 -5.99 8.58
N GLY A 42 -6.53 -6.70 8.10
CA GLY A 42 -7.45 -6.16 7.08
C GLY A 42 -8.21 -4.93 7.56
N ARG A 43 -8.66 -4.91 8.82
CA ARG A 43 -9.28 -3.71 9.43
C ARG A 43 -8.31 -2.56 9.55
N TYR A 44 -7.09 -2.82 10.02
CA TYR A 44 -6.05 -1.81 10.13
C TYR A 44 -5.74 -1.18 8.77
N GLN A 45 -5.56 -2.02 7.75
CA GLN A 45 -5.22 -1.60 6.41
C GLN A 45 -6.36 -0.80 5.75
N LYS A 46 -7.60 -1.27 5.90
CA LYS A 46 -8.81 -0.55 5.44
C LYS A 46 -8.98 0.80 6.12
N LYS A 47 -8.84 0.87 7.46
CA LYS A 47 -8.95 2.12 8.21
C LYS A 47 -7.91 3.15 7.77
N ARG A 48 -6.66 2.70 7.56
CA ARG A 48 -5.58 3.56 7.08
C ARG A 48 -5.89 4.09 5.67
N HIS A 49 -6.25 3.20 4.75
CA HIS A 49 -6.60 3.57 3.38
C HIS A 49 -7.81 4.51 3.29
N PHE A 50 -8.80 4.32 4.15
CA PHE A 50 -9.96 5.22 4.20
C PHE A 50 -9.61 6.58 4.80
N ARG A 51 -8.64 6.66 5.72
CA ARG A 51 -8.13 7.95 6.20
C ARG A 51 -7.46 8.73 5.07
N HIS A 52 -6.68 8.07 4.22
CA HIS A 52 -6.11 8.66 3.02
C HIS A 52 -7.21 9.25 2.12
N HIS A 53 -8.26 8.48 1.81
CA HIS A 53 -9.32 8.95 0.91
C HIS A 53 -10.26 10.01 1.51
N TYR A 54 -10.56 9.92 2.81
CA TYR A 54 -11.66 10.69 3.40
C TYR A 54 -11.25 11.70 4.48
N ALA A 55 -10.00 11.68 4.94
CA ALA A 55 -9.53 12.61 5.98
C ALA A 55 -8.35 13.46 5.51
N ASP A 56 -7.29 12.84 5.01
CA ASP A 56 -6.08 13.54 4.57
C ASP A 56 -5.37 12.72 3.49
N SER A 57 -5.50 13.15 2.23
CA SER A 57 -4.88 12.48 1.07
C SER A 57 -3.36 12.69 0.98
N GLU A 58 -2.78 13.55 1.82
CA GLU A 58 -1.33 13.75 1.90
C GLU A 58 -0.65 12.83 2.93
N LYS A 59 -1.42 11.88 3.50
CA LYS A 59 -0.94 10.88 4.44
C LYS A 59 -1.33 9.47 3.99
N ASP A 60 -0.61 8.49 4.54
CA ASP A 60 -0.91 7.07 4.39
C ASP A 60 -0.98 6.57 2.93
N TYR A 61 0.03 6.93 2.13
CA TYR A 61 0.11 6.54 0.73
C TYR A 61 0.26 5.02 0.53
N GLY A 62 0.82 4.32 1.52
CA GLY A 62 1.06 2.89 1.45
C GLY A 62 -0.22 2.06 1.56
N VAL A 63 -0.66 1.47 0.44
CA VAL A 63 -1.87 0.63 0.39
C VAL A 63 -1.62 -0.80 0.89
N SER A 64 -0.51 -1.43 0.49
CA SER A 64 -0.20 -2.82 0.89
C SER A 64 0.48 -2.92 2.25
N SER A 65 1.25 -1.90 2.64
CA SER A 65 1.94 -1.81 3.94
C SER A 65 2.25 -0.35 4.31
N PRO A 66 2.40 -0.01 5.60
CA PRO A 66 2.76 1.34 6.04
C PRO A 66 4.27 1.59 6.02
N LEU A 67 5.09 0.65 5.55
CA LEU A 67 6.55 0.70 5.67
C LEU A 67 7.12 1.99 5.07
N TRP A 68 6.73 2.32 3.85
CA TRP A 68 7.19 3.52 3.18
C TRP A 68 6.63 4.79 3.81
N ASP A 69 5.41 4.75 4.38
CA ASP A 69 4.89 5.88 5.14
C ASP A 69 5.69 6.15 6.41
N ALA A 70 6.22 5.10 7.04
CA ALA A 70 7.09 5.24 8.21
C ALA A 70 8.45 5.82 7.82
N ILE A 71 9.06 5.30 6.75
CA ILE A 71 10.37 5.74 6.26
C ILE A 71 10.31 7.20 5.78
N LEU A 72 9.24 7.58 5.08
CA LEU A 72 9.08 8.90 4.46
C LEU A 72 8.36 9.92 5.36
N GLY A 73 7.92 9.51 6.56
CA GLY A 73 7.25 10.41 7.52
C GLY A 73 5.83 10.83 7.11
N THR A 74 5.15 10.02 6.31
CA THR A 74 3.78 10.27 5.80
C THR A 74 2.70 9.48 6.53
N MET A 75 3.03 8.79 7.63
CA MET A 75 2.02 8.11 8.45
C MET A 75 0.99 9.09 9.00
N GLY A 76 -0.29 8.84 8.71
CA GLY A 76 -1.41 9.57 9.27
C GLY A 76 -1.66 9.14 10.71
N ARG A 77 -1.84 10.11 11.60
CA ARG A 77 -2.24 9.82 12.98
C ARG A 77 -3.73 9.47 12.99
N SER A 78 -4.10 8.33 13.54
CA SER A 78 -5.50 8.17 13.96
C SER A 78 -5.73 9.19 15.06
N GLY A 79 -6.58 10.18 14.81
CA GLY A 79 -6.98 11.13 15.84
C GLY A 79 -7.30 10.38 17.13
N ARG A 80 -6.54 10.64 18.19
CA ARG A 80 -7.19 10.69 19.51
C ARG A 80 -8.19 11.82 19.35
N SER A 81 -9.49 11.55 19.53
CA SER A 81 -10.40 12.64 19.85
C SER A 81 -9.70 13.45 20.93
N ALA A 82 -9.45 14.72 20.65
CA ALA A 82 -9.18 15.66 21.72
C ALA A 82 -10.38 15.50 22.67
N ALA A 83 -10.10 14.96 23.85
CA ALA A 83 -11.06 14.90 24.95
C ALA A 83 -11.39 16.32 25.41
#